data_AF-A0A529QHL1-F1
#
_entry.id   AF-A0A529QHL1-F1
#
_cell.length_a   1.000
_cell.length_b   1.000
_cell.length_c   1.000
_cell.angle_alpha   90.00
_cell.angle_beta   90.00
_cell.angle_gamma   90.00
#
_symmetry.space_group_name_H-M   'P 1'
#
loop_
_entity.id
_entity.type
_entity.pdbx_description
1 polymer ?
#
loop_
_entity_poly.entity_id
_entity_poly.type
_entity_poly.pdbx_seq_one_letter_code
_entity_poly.pdbx_strand_id
1 'polypeptide(L)'
;MRYIRPLSIEDAVGELAKAVGPAAILAGGSDLLVRMKGGFIEPELIVDIKRIGGLADITETADGFRIGAAVPCAVLGENKAVRKAWPGADSVPALVAAGAKAVVAGPSGKRTIAVESVPTGPGRTSLAKGEIIEAILLDKRPEHAGDAYLRF
;
A
#
# COMPACT_ATOMS: atom_id res chain seq x y z
N MET A 1 -14.52 -11.31 -16.02
CA MET A 1 -13.63 -10.41 -15.26
C MET A 1 -13.55 -9.06 -15.96
N ARG A 2 -14.00 -7.99 -15.30
CA ARG A 2 -13.88 -6.60 -15.74
C ARG A 2 -12.56 -6.01 -15.24
N TYR A 3 -11.92 -5.19 -16.06
CA TYR A 3 -10.67 -4.52 -15.73
C TYR A 3 -10.82 -3.01 -15.95
N ILE A 4 -10.40 -2.21 -14.98
CA ILE A 4 -10.43 -0.75 -15.05
C ILE A 4 -9.10 -0.14 -14.62
N ARG A 5 -8.83 1.07 -15.11
CA ARG A 5 -7.62 1.86 -14.81
C ARG A 5 -8.01 3.29 -14.46
N PRO A 6 -8.54 3.53 -13.26
CA PRO A 6 -8.92 4.88 -12.84
C PRO A 6 -7.71 5.83 -12.83
N LEU A 7 -7.99 7.13 -12.94
CA LEU A 7 -6.98 8.19 -12.87
C LEU A 7 -7.00 8.93 -11.53
N SER A 8 -7.98 8.63 -10.67
CA SER A 8 -8.17 9.23 -9.34
C SER A 8 -8.41 8.14 -8.27
N ILE A 9 -8.12 8.45 -7.01
CA ILE A 9 -8.43 7.57 -5.87
C ILE A 9 -9.94 7.45 -5.71
N GLU A 10 -10.66 8.54 -5.94
CA GLU A 10 -12.11 8.64 -5.79
C GLU A 10 -12.83 7.70 -6.76
N ASP A 11 -12.39 7.63 -8.02
CA ASP A 11 -12.92 6.68 -9.00
C ASP A 11 -12.62 5.23 -8.60
N ALA A 12 -11.41 4.96 -8.12
CA ALA A 12 -11.02 3.61 -7.67
C ALA A 12 -11.89 3.14 -6.49
N VAL A 13 -12.03 3.99 -5.47
CA VAL A 13 -12.90 3.77 -4.31
C VAL A 13 -14.35 3.57 -4.75
N GLY A 14 -14.85 4.41 -5.67
CA GLY A 14 -16.21 4.33 -6.19
C GLY A 14 -16.52 3.00 -6.87
N GLU A 15 -15.60 2.50 -7.68
CA GLU A 15 -15.77 1.21 -8.38
C GLU A 15 -15.61 0.01 -7.43
N LEU A 16 -14.67 0.08 -6.47
CA LEU A 16 -14.52 -0.95 -5.43
C LEU A 16 -15.76 -1.02 -4.52
N ALA A 17 -16.37 0.11 -4.18
CA ALA A 17 -17.57 0.16 -3.35
C ALA A 17 -18.80 -0.43 -4.06
N LYS A 18 -18.93 -0.18 -5.38
CA LYS A 18 -20.03 -0.70 -6.22
C LYS A 18 -19.86 -2.16 -6.62
N ALA A 19 -18.68 -2.75 -6.44
CA ALA A 19 -18.43 -4.14 -6.80
C ALA A 19 -19.43 -5.08 -6.08
N VAL A 20 -20.11 -5.93 -6.85
CA VAL A 20 -21.08 -6.90 -6.30
C VAL A 20 -20.34 -8.17 -5.87
N GLY A 21 -19.48 -8.70 -6.72
CA GLY A 21 -18.62 -9.85 -6.44
C GLY A 21 -17.20 -9.46 -5.96
N PRO A 22 -16.29 -10.44 -5.88
CA PRO A 22 -14.92 -10.23 -5.44
C PRO A 22 -14.20 -9.21 -6.32
N ALA A 23 -13.63 -8.18 -5.72
CA ALA A 23 -12.81 -7.18 -6.38
C ALA A 23 -11.38 -7.24 -5.87
N ALA A 24 -10.42 -6.98 -6.76
CA ALA A 24 -9.02 -6.97 -6.41
C ALA A 24 -8.32 -5.72 -6.95
N ILE A 25 -7.36 -5.21 -6.18
CA ILE A 25 -6.49 -4.13 -6.58
C ILE A 25 -5.28 -4.71 -7.31
N LEU A 26 -4.95 -4.15 -8.47
CA LEU A 26 -3.72 -4.44 -9.19
C LEU A 26 -2.74 -3.27 -9.03
N ALA A 27 -1.66 -3.53 -8.29
CA ALA A 27 -0.48 -2.66 -8.26
C ALA A 27 0.66 -3.34 -9.05
N GLY A 28 1.62 -3.99 -8.36
CA GLY A 28 2.71 -4.73 -8.99
C GLY A 28 2.29 -6.07 -9.63
N GLY A 29 1.21 -6.68 -9.15
CA GLY A 29 0.66 -7.93 -9.69
C GLY A 29 1.38 -9.21 -9.25
N SER A 30 2.55 -9.12 -8.60
CA SER A 30 3.33 -10.28 -8.15
C SER A 30 2.60 -11.22 -7.19
N ASP A 31 1.67 -10.70 -6.38
CA ASP A 31 0.81 -11.53 -5.51
C ASP A 31 -0.51 -11.89 -6.22
N LEU A 32 -1.26 -10.87 -6.66
CA LEU A 32 -2.60 -11.07 -7.25
C LEU A 32 -2.58 -12.00 -8.47
N LEU A 33 -1.70 -11.78 -9.44
CA LEU A 33 -1.69 -12.56 -10.68
C LEU A 33 -1.25 -14.00 -10.45
N VAL A 34 -0.36 -14.23 -9.47
CA VAL A 34 0.06 -15.58 -9.07
C VAL A 34 -1.10 -16.31 -8.40
N ARG A 35 -1.83 -15.64 -7.50
CA ARG A 35 -3.02 -16.22 -6.83
C ARG A 35 -4.14 -16.54 -7.81
N MET A 36 -4.37 -15.67 -8.80
CA MET A 36 -5.32 -15.93 -9.89
C MET A 36 -4.90 -17.12 -10.74
N LYS A 37 -3.63 -17.17 -11.15
CA LYS A 37 -3.10 -18.31 -11.93
C LYS A 37 -3.20 -19.63 -11.17
N GLY A 38 -3.06 -19.59 -9.85
CA GLY A 38 -3.24 -20.76 -8.97
C GLY A 38 -4.69 -21.10 -8.63
N GLY A 39 -5.68 -20.35 -9.13
CA GLY A 39 -7.11 -20.58 -8.82
C GLY A 39 -7.52 -20.25 -7.38
N PHE A 40 -6.68 -19.56 -6.61
CA PHE A 40 -6.97 -19.19 -5.22
C PHE A 40 -7.94 -18.01 -5.09
N ILE A 41 -8.08 -17.22 -6.16
CA ILE A 41 -9.00 -16.09 -6.24
C ILE A 41 -9.43 -15.87 -7.69
N GLU A 42 -10.71 -15.56 -7.88
CA GLU A 42 -11.30 -15.26 -9.18
C GLU A 42 -12.06 -13.92 -9.09
N PRO A 43 -11.34 -12.78 -9.15
CA PRO A 43 -11.99 -11.49 -9.03
C PRO A 43 -12.86 -11.21 -10.26
N GLU A 44 -14.06 -10.68 -10.01
CA GLU A 44 -14.95 -10.19 -11.05
C GLU A 44 -14.54 -8.79 -11.53
N LEU A 45 -13.89 -8.01 -10.65
CA LEU A 45 -13.36 -6.67 -10.94
C LEU A 45 -11.88 -6.58 -10.55
N ILE A 46 -11.06 -6.10 -11.48
CA ILE A 46 -9.68 -5.67 -11.20
C ILE A 46 -9.57 -4.17 -11.39
N VAL A 47 -9.02 -3.50 -10.37
CA VAL A 47 -8.74 -2.05 -10.37
C VAL A 47 -7.23 -1.83 -10.39
N ASP A 48 -6.68 -1.44 -11.54
CA ASP A 48 -5.26 -1.08 -11.67
C ASP A 48 -5.01 0.35 -11.23
N ILE A 49 -4.24 0.51 -10.16
CA ILE A 49 -4.02 1.79 -9.47
C ILE A 49 -2.77 2.52 -9.97
N LYS A 50 -1.97 1.91 -10.85
CA LYS A 50 -0.67 2.47 -11.27
C LYS A 50 -0.78 3.78 -12.05
N ARG A 51 -1.96 4.12 -12.57
CA ARG A 51 -2.19 5.36 -13.31
C ARG A 51 -2.75 6.49 -12.45
N ILE A 52 -3.07 6.23 -11.19
CA ILE A 52 -3.54 7.27 -10.29
C ILE A 52 -2.34 8.12 -9.88
N GLY A 53 -2.42 9.43 -10.12
CA GLY A 53 -1.35 10.37 -9.78
C GLY A 53 -1.02 10.34 -8.29
N GLY A 54 0.26 10.46 -7.93
CA GLY A 54 0.72 10.43 -6.54
C GLY A 54 0.97 9.03 -5.96
N LEU A 55 0.40 7.95 -6.54
CA LEU A 55 0.54 6.61 -5.96
C LEU A 55 1.86 5.94 -6.31
N ALA A 56 2.56 6.38 -7.35
CA ALA A 56 3.87 5.87 -7.73
C ALA A 56 5.02 6.74 -7.21
N ASP A 57 4.72 7.73 -6.36
CA ASP A 57 5.68 8.73 -5.90
C ASP A 57 6.21 8.40 -4.50
N ILE A 58 7.48 8.74 -4.28
CA ILE A 58 8.10 8.81 -2.96
C ILE A 58 8.34 10.29 -2.68
N THR A 59 7.70 10.82 -1.65
CA THR A 59 7.78 12.24 -1.29
C THR A 59 8.41 12.38 0.09
N GLU A 60 9.51 13.13 0.17
CA GLU A 60 10.05 13.60 1.43
C GLU A 60 9.27 14.84 1.89
N THR A 61 8.91 14.88 3.16
CA THR A 61 8.10 15.91 3.81
C THR A 61 8.83 16.39 5.06
N ALA A 62 8.37 17.50 5.65
CA ALA A 62 8.92 17.96 6.93
C ALA A 62 8.80 16.90 8.04
N ASP A 63 7.74 16.09 7.96
CA ASP A 63 7.38 15.08 8.97
C ASP A 63 7.93 13.68 8.66
N GLY A 64 8.74 13.51 7.60
CA GLY A 64 9.30 12.22 7.19
C GLY A 64 8.99 11.89 5.74
N PHE A 65 8.57 10.67 5.42
CA PHE A 65 8.30 10.22 4.06
C PHE A 65 6.85 9.81 3.86
N ARG A 66 6.31 10.14 2.69
CA ARG A 66 5.08 9.57 2.14
C ARG A 66 5.44 8.71 0.94
N ILE A 67 5.09 7.43 1.00
CA ILE A 67 5.36 6.43 -0.03
C ILE A 67 4.03 5.98 -0.63
N GLY A 68 3.79 6.27 -1.90
CA GLY A 68 2.56 5.85 -2.58
C GLY A 68 2.43 4.33 -2.68
N ALA A 69 1.18 3.82 -2.65
CA ALA A 69 0.90 2.38 -2.64
C ALA A 69 1.28 1.63 -3.93
N ALA A 70 1.54 2.35 -5.03
CA ALA A 70 1.99 1.80 -6.31
C ALA A 70 3.51 1.94 -6.52
N VAL A 71 4.27 2.44 -5.55
CA VAL A 71 5.74 2.45 -5.58
C VAL A 71 6.25 1.00 -5.58
N PRO A 72 7.02 0.56 -6.59
CA PRO A 72 7.60 -0.77 -6.58
C PRO A 72 8.61 -0.96 -5.44
N CYS A 73 8.61 -2.12 -4.78
CA CYS A 73 9.59 -2.43 -3.71
C CYS A 73 11.04 -2.24 -4.19
N ALA A 74 11.36 -2.56 -5.45
CA ALA A 74 12.69 -2.32 -6.02
C ALA A 74 13.07 -0.83 -6.02
N VAL A 75 12.15 0.04 -6.44
CA VAL A 75 12.36 1.50 -6.45
C VAL A 75 12.51 2.04 -5.03
N LEU A 76 11.67 1.57 -4.11
CA LEU A 76 11.76 1.95 -2.69
C LEU A 76 13.09 1.50 -2.06
N GLY A 77 13.49 0.25 -2.32
CA GLY A 77 14.74 -0.35 -1.86
C GLY A 77 16.00 0.23 -2.50
N GLU A 78 15.88 0.99 -3.58
CA GLU A 78 16.97 1.75 -4.22
C GLU A 78 17.00 3.22 -3.81
N ASN A 79 15.92 3.76 -3.23
CA ASN A 79 15.82 5.15 -2.83
C ASN A 79 16.81 5.48 -1.70
N LYS A 80 17.86 6.25 -2.00
CA LYS A 80 18.94 6.57 -1.06
C LYS A 80 18.45 7.27 0.21
N ALA A 81 17.48 8.17 0.10
CA ALA A 81 16.97 8.93 1.24
C ALA A 81 16.19 8.02 2.19
N VAL A 82 15.25 7.22 1.67
CA VAL A 82 14.48 6.27 2.47
C VAL A 82 15.39 5.22 3.09
N ARG A 83 16.31 4.60 2.34
CA ARG A 83 17.22 3.58 2.89
C ARG A 83 18.09 4.11 4.03
N LYS A 84 18.58 5.34 3.90
CA LYS A 84 19.37 5.99 4.96
C LYS A 84 18.50 6.25 6.19
N ALA A 85 17.27 6.69 5.96
CA ALA A 85 16.34 7.09 7.00
C ALA A 85 15.52 5.95 7.62
N TRP A 86 15.38 4.79 6.97
CA TRP A 86 14.56 3.62 7.35
C TRP A 86 14.98 2.37 6.54
N PRO A 87 16.04 1.64 6.93
CA PRO A 87 16.47 0.41 6.26
C PRO A 87 15.38 -0.67 6.25
N GLY A 88 15.12 -1.28 5.09
CA GLY A 88 14.17 -2.41 4.98
C GLY A 88 12.68 -2.03 5.05
N ALA A 89 12.35 -0.73 4.98
CA ALA A 89 10.99 -0.19 5.00
C ALA A 89 10.10 -0.56 3.79
N ASP A 90 10.53 -1.53 2.97
CA ASP A 90 9.72 -2.20 1.95
C ASP A 90 9.01 -3.47 2.49
N SER A 91 9.33 -3.88 3.72
CA SER A 91 8.73 -5.04 4.38
C SER A 91 7.76 -4.65 5.49
N VAL A 92 6.68 -5.43 5.67
CA VAL A 92 5.70 -5.19 6.75
C VAL A 92 6.34 -5.19 8.15
N PRO A 93 7.24 -6.13 8.52
CA PRO A 93 7.87 -6.09 9.84
C PRO A 93 8.67 -4.81 10.11
N ALA A 94 9.42 -4.31 9.12
CA ALA A 94 10.16 -3.06 9.26
C ALA A 94 9.23 -1.86 9.39
N LEU A 95 8.13 -1.83 8.61
CA LEU A 95 7.12 -0.79 8.73
C LEU A 95 6.47 -0.77 10.12
N VAL A 96 6.18 -1.94 10.69
CA VAL A 96 5.66 -2.05 12.06
C VAL A 96 6.69 -1.53 13.07
N ALA A 97 7.95 -1.97 12.97
CA ALA A 97 9.03 -1.51 13.86
C ALA A 97 9.26 0.01 13.77
N ALA A 98 9.11 0.59 12.58
CA ALA A 98 9.22 2.03 12.34
C ALA A 98 7.99 2.83 12.81
N GLY A 99 6.94 2.18 13.34
CA GLY A 99 5.70 2.85 13.71
C GLY A 99 4.97 3.48 12.52
N ALA A 100 5.16 2.90 11.32
CA ALA A 100 4.59 3.43 10.09
C ALA A 100 3.07 3.45 10.13
N LYS A 101 2.47 4.40 9.38
CA LYS A 101 1.01 4.55 9.28
C LYS A 101 0.56 4.35 7.83
N ALA A 102 -0.57 3.67 7.64
CA ALA A 102 -1.22 3.56 6.34
C ALA A 102 -2.29 4.64 6.18
N VAL A 103 -2.27 5.36 5.07
CA VAL A 103 -3.36 6.23 4.63
C VAL A 103 -4.33 5.36 3.85
N VAL A 104 -5.54 5.20 4.39
CA VAL A 104 -6.62 4.42 3.79
C VAL A 104 -7.66 5.39 3.24
N ALA A 105 -7.96 5.28 1.96
CA ALA A 105 -9.06 5.97 1.32
C ALA A 105 -10.24 5.03 1.16
N GLY A 106 -11.45 5.52 1.41
CA GLY A 106 -12.68 4.76 1.26
C GLY A 106 -13.90 5.66 0.99
N PRO A 107 -15.10 5.07 0.87
CA PRO A 107 -16.31 5.81 0.49
C PRO A 107 -16.69 6.93 1.48
N SER A 108 -16.29 6.79 2.74
CA SER A 108 -16.55 7.77 3.81
C SER A 108 -15.40 8.78 4.00
N GLY A 109 -14.43 8.82 3.09
CA GLY A 109 -13.26 9.70 3.16
C GLY A 109 -11.97 8.94 3.48
N LYS A 110 -10.98 9.66 4.02
CA LYS A 110 -9.66 9.13 4.34
C LYS A 110 -9.49 8.95 5.84
N ARG A 111 -8.79 7.90 6.23
CA ARG A 111 -8.33 7.67 7.61
C ARG A 111 -6.88 7.23 7.61
N THR A 112 -6.19 7.51 8.71
CA THR A 112 -4.81 7.07 8.93
C THR A 112 -4.80 6.08 10.08
N ILE A 113 -4.21 4.91 9.87
CA ILE A 113 -4.10 3.85 10.88
C ILE A 113 -2.66 3.35 10.99
N ALA A 114 -2.28 2.77 12.14
CA ALA A 114 -0.98 2.12 12.27
C ALA A 114 -0.90 0.92 11.29
N VAL A 115 0.25 0.72 10.65
CA VAL A 115 0.45 -0.39 9.70
C VAL A 115 0.21 -1.74 10.37
N GLU A 116 0.57 -1.90 11.64
CA GLU A 116 0.32 -3.13 12.42
C GLU A 116 -1.17 -3.48 12.56
N SER A 117 -2.06 -2.48 12.48
CA SER A 117 -3.51 -2.69 12.57
C SER A 117 -4.12 -3.17 11.25
N VAL A 118 -3.38 -3.11 10.15
CA VAL A 118 -3.86 -3.52 8.82
C VAL A 118 -4.01 -5.05 8.74
N PRO A 119 -2.98 -5.88 8.98
CA PRO A 119 -3.13 -7.33 8.94
C PRO A 119 -3.87 -7.85 10.18
N THR A 120 -4.96 -8.59 9.96
CA THR A 120 -5.75 -9.18 11.06
C THR A 120 -5.67 -10.71 11.10
N GLY A 121 -4.88 -11.31 10.21
CA GLY A 121 -4.68 -12.75 10.07
C GLY A 121 -4.26 -13.15 8.66
N PRO A 122 -3.99 -14.45 8.41
CA PRO A 122 -3.58 -14.93 7.08
C PRO A 122 -4.62 -14.57 6.01
N GLY A 123 -4.19 -13.80 5.00
CA GLY A 123 -5.05 -13.35 3.90
C GLY A 123 -6.17 -12.38 4.31
N ARG A 124 -6.14 -11.81 5.52
CA ARG A 124 -7.18 -10.93 6.07
C ARG A 124 -6.61 -9.57 6.47
N THR A 125 -7.37 -8.52 6.22
CA THR A 125 -7.02 -7.15 6.62
C THR A 125 -8.19 -6.46 7.32
N SER A 126 -7.91 -5.35 8.00
CA SER A 126 -8.90 -4.45 8.59
C SER A 126 -9.59 -3.51 7.57
N LEU A 127 -9.31 -3.65 6.27
CA LEU A 127 -9.88 -2.81 5.24
C LEU A 127 -11.34 -3.20 4.98
N ALA A 128 -12.22 -2.22 4.99
CA ALA A 128 -13.62 -2.37 4.65
C ALA A 128 -13.83 -2.41 3.12
N LYS A 129 -15.04 -2.81 2.70
CA LYS A 129 -15.42 -2.78 1.29
C LYS A 129 -15.29 -1.37 0.71
N GLY A 130 -14.62 -1.25 -0.43
CA GLY A 130 -14.36 0.04 -1.07
C GLY A 130 -13.13 0.77 -0.53
N GLU A 131 -12.47 0.26 0.52
CA GLU A 131 -11.23 0.84 1.01
C GLU A 131 -10.00 0.39 0.23
N ILE A 132 -9.04 1.29 0.10
CA ILE A 132 -7.73 1.08 -0.51
C ILE A 132 -6.66 1.81 0.31
N ILE A 133 -5.48 1.19 0.44
CA ILE A 133 -4.30 1.89 0.94
C ILE A 133 -3.76 2.79 -0.18
N GLU A 134 -3.70 4.09 0.08
CA GLU A 134 -3.21 5.10 -0.84
C GLU A 134 -1.70 5.33 -0.67
N ALA A 135 -1.22 5.32 0.58
CA ALA A 135 0.17 5.55 0.91
C ALA A 135 0.56 4.97 2.27
N ILE A 136 1.87 4.80 2.47
CA ILE A 136 2.51 4.57 3.76
C ILE A 136 3.23 5.85 4.19
N LEU A 137 3.06 6.22 5.45
CA LEU A 137 3.73 7.34 6.11
C LEU A 137 4.80 6.79 7.05
N LEU A 138 6.02 7.27 6.89
CA LEU A 138 7.12 7.04 7.80
C LEU A 138 7.47 8.36 8.46
N ASP A 139 7.35 8.44 9.77
CA ASP A 139 7.66 9.67 10.48
C ASP A 139 9.17 9.97 10.40
N LYS A 140 9.52 11.24 10.59
CA LYS A 140 10.91 11.66 10.64
C LYS A 140 11.58 10.97 11.82
N ARG A 141 12.72 10.35 11.54
CA ARG A 141 13.49 9.67 12.58
C ARG A 141 13.95 10.68 13.65
N PRO A 142 13.84 10.35 14.96
CA PRO A 142 14.38 11.16 16.03
C PRO A 142 15.90 11.36 15.93
N GLU A 143 16.40 12.44 16.53
CA GLU A 143 17.84 12.62 16.72
C GLU A 143 18.39 11.45 17.56
N HIS A 144 19.52 10.89 17.12
CA HIS A 144 20.20 9.75 17.77
C HIS A 144 19.51 8.38 17.71
N ALA A 145 18.53 8.16 16.83
CA ALA A 145 17.97 6.83 16.59
C ALA A 145 18.76 6.02 15.54
N GLY A 146 18.81 4.69 15.70
CA GLY A 146 19.48 3.73 14.80
C GLY A 146 18.51 2.66 14.29
N ASP A 147 18.57 2.40 12.98
CA ASP A 147 17.84 1.40 12.18
C ASP A 147 18.67 0.16 11.78
N ALA A 148 18.18 -1.08 11.89
CA ALA A 148 18.81 -2.23 11.21
C ALA A 148 17.76 -3.30 10.84
N TYR A 149 17.81 -3.74 9.59
CA TYR A 149 16.96 -4.82 9.09
C TYR A 149 17.81 -5.99 8.60
N LEU A 150 17.62 -7.16 9.22
CA LEU A 150 18.28 -8.41 8.84
C LEU A 150 17.22 -9.44 8.45
N ARG A 151 17.41 -10.08 7.29
CA ARG A 151 16.55 -11.16 6.78
C ARG A 151 17.41 -12.39 6.52
N PHE A 152 16.94 -13.55 6.96
CA PHE A 152 17.56 -14.86 6.80
C PHE A 152 16.69 -15.78 5.93
#